data_AF-A0A4Y2GU82-F1
#
_entry.id   AF-A0A4Y2GU82-F1
#
_cell.length_a   1.000
_cell.length_b   1.000
_cell.length_c   1.000
_cell.angle_alpha   90.00
_cell.angle_beta   90.00
_cell.angle_gamma   90.00
#
_symmetry.space_group_name_H-M   'P 1'
#
loop_
_entity.id
_entity.type
_entity.pdbx_description
1 polymer ?
#
loop_
_entity_poly.entity_id
_entity_poly.type
_entity_poly.pdbx_seq_one_letter_code
_entity_poly.pdbx_strand_id
1 'polypeptide(L)'
;MMDSSRSAQRAVIQFLRAEGEHASQIYHRMKEVYEEQCLARCTTFRWCQRYEVGRVYIKDLPRPGQAHVVTNNAKISAVDELMQQNSRISTREIAVELSISKGTVHHIIHKKLGYGKVCIVGAQASVRESEDGCLSDPGVSTLKPSTPFLRSGISVSMSMVIIYSCTVPHEL
;
A
#
# COMPACT_ATOMS: atom_id res chain seq x y z
N MET A 1 19.20 -29.71 28.37
CA MET A 1 18.98 -28.26 28.24
C MET A 1 17.50 -28.05 27.96
N MET A 2 16.77 -27.32 28.82
CA MET A 2 15.34 -27.03 28.64
C MET A 2 15.17 -25.96 27.54
N ASP A 3 14.07 -26.01 26.78
CA ASP A 3 13.77 -24.93 25.83
C ASP A 3 13.35 -23.66 26.58
N SER A 4 14.28 -22.70 26.67
CA SER A 4 14.04 -21.39 27.29
C SER A 4 13.37 -20.38 26.36
N SER A 5 12.88 -20.79 25.18
CA SER A 5 12.21 -19.89 24.25
C SER A 5 11.00 -19.21 24.89
N ARG A 6 10.71 -17.96 24.46
CA ARG A 6 9.55 -17.20 24.97
C ARG A 6 8.22 -17.93 24.73
N SER A 7 8.12 -18.70 23.65
CA SER A 7 6.93 -19.48 23.32
C SER A 7 6.78 -20.69 24.24
N ALA A 8 7.86 -21.42 24.53
CA ALA A 8 7.83 -22.53 25.49
C ALA A 8 7.45 -22.06 26.89
N GLN A 9 8.07 -20.97 27.37
CA GLN A 9 7.73 -20.39 28.67
C GLN A 9 6.25 -19.94 28.76
N ARG A 10 5.67 -19.41 27.68
CA ARG A 10 4.24 -19.06 27.62
C ARG A 10 3.33 -20.28 27.63
N ALA A 11 3.73 -21.38 26.99
CA ALA A 11 2.99 -22.65 27.04
C ALA A 11 2.94 -23.19 28.48
N VAL A 12 4.05 -23.09 29.23
CA VAL A 12 4.08 -23.44 30.66
C VAL A 12 3.14 -22.55 31.48
N ILE A 13 3.12 -21.23 31.22
CA ILE A 13 2.16 -20.32 31.88
C ILE A 13 0.72 -20.74 31.59
N GLN A 14 0.40 -21.11 30.35
CA GLN A 14 -0.93 -21.54 29.95
C GLN A 14 -1.35 -22.82 30.70
N PHE A 15 -0.46 -23.80 30.76
CA PHE A 15 -0.68 -25.06 31.47
C PHE A 15 -0.93 -24.82 32.97
N LEU A 16 -0.01 -24.12 33.65
CA LEU A 16 -0.14 -23.84 35.08
C LEU A 16 -1.38 -22.99 35.42
N ARG A 17 -1.77 -22.08 34.51
CA ARG A 17 -3.00 -21.30 34.69
C ARG A 17 -4.24 -22.18 34.55
N ALA A 18 -4.22 -23.17 33.65
CA ALA A 18 -5.31 -24.13 33.49
C ALA A 18 -5.42 -25.08 34.70
N GLU A 19 -4.31 -25.38 35.38
CA GLU A 19 -4.31 -26.08 36.68
C GLU A 19 -4.89 -25.23 37.83
N GLY A 20 -5.11 -23.94 37.62
CA GLY A 20 -5.69 -23.03 38.60
C GLY A 20 -4.67 -22.26 39.44
N GLU A 21 -3.37 -22.28 39.08
CA GLU A 21 -2.37 -21.56 39.85
C GLU A 21 -2.46 -20.03 39.72
N HIS A 22 -2.09 -19.34 40.80
CA HIS A 22 -2.04 -17.89 40.81
C HIS A 22 -0.77 -17.37 40.11
N ALA A 23 -0.86 -16.21 39.45
CA ALA A 23 0.24 -15.64 38.68
C ALA A 23 1.55 -15.44 39.48
N SER A 24 1.46 -15.21 40.79
CA SER A 24 2.61 -15.15 41.70
C SER A 24 3.31 -16.50 41.83
N GLN A 25 2.56 -17.58 42.09
CA GLN A 25 3.07 -18.94 42.22
C GLN A 25 3.74 -19.40 40.91
N ILE A 26 3.06 -19.14 39.78
CA ILE A 26 3.58 -19.40 38.44
C ILE A 26 4.92 -18.71 38.23
N TYR A 27 5.04 -17.42 38.59
CA TYR A 27 6.31 -16.70 38.45
C TYR A 27 7.44 -17.29 39.30
N HIS A 28 7.16 -17.67 40.55
CA HIS A 28 8.18 -18.28 41.41
C HIS A 28 8.69 -19.61 40.85
N ARG A 29 7.78 -20.51 40.44
CA ARG A 29 8.16 -21.78 39.80
C ARG A 29 8.93 -21.59 38.50
N MET A 30 8.50 -20.65 37.67
CA MET A 30 9.23 -20.33 36.45
C MET A 30 10.63 -19.78 36.74
N LYS A 31 10.77 -18.97 37.80
CA LYS A 31 12.07 -18.38 38.17
C LYS A 31 13.05 -19.43 38.69
N GLU A 32 12.57 -20.46 39.37
CA GLU A 32 13.38 -21.60 39.82
C GLU A 32 13.89 -22.44 38.65
N VAL A 33 13.08 -22.63 37.59
CA VAL A 33 13.43 -23.49 36.45
C VAL A 33 14.25 -22.76 35.39
N TYR A 34 13.87 -21.54 35.03
CA TYR A 34 14.48 -20.78 33.93
C TYR A 34 15.53 -19.77 34.40
N GLU A 35 15.62 -19.50 35.71
CA GLU A 35 16.60 -18.62 36.34
C GLU A 35 16.74 -17.26 35.62
N GLU A 36 17.90 -16.99 35.03
CA GLU A 36 18.19 -15.76 34.29
C GLU A 36 17.37 -15.61 32.99
N GLN A 37 17.01 -16.74 32.39
CA GLN A 37 16.24 -16.77 31.14
C GLN A 37 14.72 -16.67 31.38
N CYS A 38 14.28 -16.62 32.64
CA CYS A 38 12.87 -16.50 32.99
C CYS A 38 12.25 -15.21 32.45
N LEU A 39 11.03 -15.31 31.93
CA LEU A 39 10.21 -14.14 31.61
C LEU A 39 10.08 -13.21 32.83
N ALA A 40 10.16 -11.90 32.57
CA ALA A 40 9.95 -10.89 33.60
C ALA A 40 8.55 -11.03 34.24
N ARG A 41 8.46 -10.79 35.54
CA ARG A 41 7.22 -10.89 36.34
C ARG A 41 6.02 -10.23 35.66
N CYS A 42 6.18 -9.00 35.18
CA CYS A 42 5.11 -8.27 34.50
C CYS A 42 4.61 -8.98 33.23
N THR A 43 5.51 -9.66 32.51
CA THR A 43 5.15 -10.44 31.32
C THR A 43 4.36 -11.68 31.71
N THR A 44 4.80 -12.42 32.74
CA THR A 44 4.07 -13.60 33.26
C THR A 44 2.65 -13.24 33.69
N PHE A 45 2.48 -12.16 34.45
CA PHE A 45 1.16 -11.68 34.90
C PHE A 45 0.26 -11.31 33.72
N ARG A 46 0.79 -10.58 32.74
CA ARG A 46 0.04 -10.22 31.52
C ARG A 46 -0.42 -11.45 30.73
N TRP A 47 0.38 -12.51 30.70
CA TRP A 47 -0.01 -13.76 30.05
C TRP A 47 -1.06 -14.52 30.85
N CYS A 48 -0.93 -14.61 32.18
CA CYS A 48 -1.96 -15.21 33.03
C CYS A 48 -3.34 -14.56 32.81
N GLN A 49 -3.40 -13.23 32.80
CA GLN A 49 -4.63 -12.49 32.53
C GLN A 49 -5.20 -12.79 31.14
N ARG A 50 -4.34 -12.88 30.11
CA ARG A 50 -4.79 -13.20 28.75
C ARG A 50 -5.39 -14.60 28.66
N TYR A 51 -4.80 -15.58 29.34
CA TYR A 51 -5.32 -16.95 29.38
C TYR A 51 -6.64 -17.04 30.14
N GLU A 52 -6.81 -16.26 31.20
CA GLU A 52 -8.08 -16.13 31.93
C GLU A 52 -9.22 -15.56 31.06
N VAL A 53 -8.90 -14.64 30.15
CA VAL A 53 -9.85 -14.10 29.16
C VAL A 53 -10.09 -15.09 27.98
N GLY A 54 -9.59 -16.33 28.07
CA GLY A 54 -9.84 -17.39 27.07
C GLY A 54 -8.94 -17.35 25.84
N ARG A 55 -7.80 -16.65 25.89
CA ARG A 55 -6.86 -16.61 24.76
C ARG A 55 -6.16 -17.96 24.59
N VAL A 56 -6.38 -18.63 23.46
CA VAL A 56 -5.81 -19.97 23.20
C VAL A 56 -4.39 -19.94 22.60
N TYR A 57 -4.02 -18.86 21.91
CA TYR A 57 -2.79 -18.83 21.09
C TYR A 57 -1.53 -18.43 21.88
N ILE A 58 -0.49 -19.25 21.75
CA ILE A 58 0.81 -19.12 22.44
C ILE A 58 1.71 -18.04 21.81
N LYS A 59 1.69 -17.89 20.47
CA LYS A 59 2.53 -16.87 19.82
C LYS A 59 1.88 -15.49 19.96
N ASP A 60 2.66 -14.46 19.64
CA ASP A 60 2.09 -13.12 19.57
C ASP A 60 1.15 -13.02 18.36
N LEU A 61 0.00 -12.38 18.54
CA LEU A 61 -0.86 -12.05 17.40
C LEU A 61 -0.11 -11.06 16.50
N PRO A 62 -0.35 -11.09 15.18
CA PRO A 62 0.18 -10.08 14.30
C PRO A 62 -0.18 -8.71 14.87
N ARG A 63 0.84 -7.90 15.16
CA ARG A 63 0.63 -6.55 15.67
C ARG A 63 -0.11 -5.78 14.57
N PRO A 64 -1.28 -5.17 14.84
CA PRO A 64 -1.90 -4.30 13.85
C PRO A 64 -0.89 -3.22 13.49
N GLY A 65 -0.45 -3.23 12.23
CA GLY A 65 0.49 -2.23 11.72
C GLY A 65 -0.16 -0.86 11.73
N GLN A 66 0.62 0.20 11.91
CA GLN A 66 0.13 1.58 11.93
C GLN A 66 -0.65 1.96 10.66
N ALA A 67 -0.28 1.38 9.51
CA ALA A 67 -1.00 1.56 8.24
C ALA A 67 -2.45 1.04 8.28
N HIS A 68 -2.72 0.00 9.09
CA HIS A 68 -4.06 -0.58 9.24
C HIS A 68 -5.00 0.31 10.06
N VAL A 69 -4.47 1.18 10.93
CA VAL A 69 -5.29 2.03 11.82
C VAL A 69 -5.67 3.35 11.14
N VAL A 70 -4.85 3.87 10.25
CA VAL A 70 -5.09 5.17 9.58
C VAL A 70 -6.02 5.05 8.36
N THR A 71 -6.17 3.85 7.79
CA THR A 71 -7.06 3.58 6.67
C THR A 71 -8.44 3.12 7.15
N ASN A 72 -9.31 4.08 7.50
CA ASN A 72 -10.74 3.83 7.66
C ASN A 72 -11.31 3.31 6.32
N ASN A 73 -12.19 2.31 6.35
CA ASN A 73 -12.91 1.79 5.18
C ASN A 73 -13.57 2.93 4.37
N ALA A 74 -14.11 3.96 5.03
CA ALA A 74 -14.67 5.13 4.34
C ALA A 74 -13.65 5.85 3.44
N LYS A 75 -12.39 5.95 3.86
CA LYS A 75 -11.32 6.54 3.05
C LYS A 75 -10.91 5.63 1.89
N ILE A 76 -10.97 4.31 2.09
CA ILE A 76 -10.68 3.34 1.02
C ILE A 76 -11.75 3.47 -0.08
N SER A 77 -13.03 3.50 0.30
CA SER A 77 -14.15 3.67 -0.64
C SER A 77 -14.08 5.01 -1.37
N ALA A 78 -13.81 6.12 -0.67
CA ALA A 78 -13.69 7.43 -1.32
C ALA A 78 -12.53 7.49 -2.33
N VAL A 79 -11.40 6.83 -2.06
CA VAL A 79 -10.30 6.72 -3.03
C VAL A 79 -10.72 5.88 -4.24
N ASP A 80 -11.43 4.78 -4.03
CA ASP A 80 -11.90 3.91 -5.11
C ASP A 80 -12.92 4.61 -6.01
N GLU A 81 -13.89 5.32 -5.43
CA GLU A 81 -14.86 6.14 -6.18
C GLU A 81 -14.18 7.20 -7.05
N LEU A 82 -13.20 7.92 -6.51
CA LEU A 82 -12.44 8.93 -7.27
C LEU A 82 -11.66 8.30 -8.44
N MET A 83 -11.12 7.10 -8.26
CA MET A 83 -10.41 6.38 -9.32
C MET A 83 -11.34 5.83 -10.40
N GLN A 84 -12.54 5.37 -10.02
CA GLN A 84 -13.57 4.91 -10.96
C GLN A 84 -14.15 6.08 -11.77
N GLN A 85 -14.38 7.23 -11.14
CA GLN A 85 -14.86 8.43 -11.81
C GLN A 85 -13.82 9.01 -12.77
N ASN A 86 -12.55 9.07 -12.35
CA ASN A 86 -11.46 9.68 -13.10
C ASN A 86 -10.27 8.73 -13.20
N SER A 87 -10.22 7.93 -14.26
CA SER A 87 -9.13 6.96 -14.49
C SER A 87 -7.72 7.56 -14.60
N ARG A 88 -7.61 8.87 -14.84
CA ARG A 88 -6.33 9.60 -14.96
C ARG A 88 -5.93 10.39 -13.71
N ILE A 89 -6.69 10.30 -12.63
CA ILE A 89 -6.43 11.08 -11.41
C ILE A 89 -5.06 10.73 -10.81
N SER A 90 -4.31 11.74 -10.40
CA SER A 90 -3.00 11.58 -9.79
C SER A 90 -3.12 11.32 -8.28
N THR A 91 -2.17 10.60 -7.70
CA THR A 91 -2.10 10.37 -6.25
C THR A 91 -2.06 11.68 -5.44
N ARG A 92 -1.54 12.78 -6.04
CA ARG A 92 -1.47 14.09 -5.38
C ARG A 92 -2.84 14.76 -5.32
N GLU A 93 -3.64 14.66 -6.38
CA GLU A 93 -4.99 15.21 -6.42
C GLU A 93 -5.88 14.52 -5.39
N ILE A 94 -5.86 13.18 -5.34
CA ILE A 94 -6.61 12.41 -4.33
C ILE A 94 -6.18 12.80 -2.90
N ALA A 95 -4.88 13.01 -2.68
CA ALA A 95 -4.34 13.40 -1.38
C ALA A 95 -4.87 14.77 -0.93
N VAL A 96 -5.00 15.72 -1.86
CA VAL A 96 -5.56 17.05 -1.59
C VAL A 96 -7.07 16.96 -1.34
N GLU A 97 -7.80 16.28 -2.23
CA GLU A 97 -9.27 16.14 -2.17
C GLU A 97 -9.72 15.51 -0.84
N LEU A 98 -9.06 14.43 -0.44
CA LEU A 98 -9.43 13.70 0.78
C LEU A 98 -8.69 14.21 2.04
N SER A 99 -7.81 15.21 1.90
CA SER A 99 -6.93 15.69 2.98
C SER A 99 -6.16 14.54 3.67
N ILE A 100 -5.60 13.64 2.87
CA ILE A 100 -4.85 12.46 3.30
C ILE A 100 -3.39 12.60 2.83
N SER A 101 -2.43 12.08 3.61
CA SER A 101 -1.04 12.09 3.16
C SER A 101 -0.83 11.24 1.90
N LYS A 102 0.01 11.72 0.98
CA LYS A 102 0.34 11.02 -0.27
C LYS A 102 0.80 9.57 -0.06
N GLY A 103 1.52 9.31 1.04
CA GLY A 103 1.95 7.95 1.40
C GLY A 103 0.78 7.01 1.74
N THR A 104 -0.25 7.54 2.41
CA THR A 104 -1.46 6.75 2.73
C THR A 104 -2.27 6.47 1.48
N VAL A 105 -2.45 7.44 0.58
CA VAL A 105 -3.13 7.21 -0.71
C VAL A 105 -2.40 6.13 -1.52
N HIS A 106 -1.07 6.23 -1.63
CA HIS A 106 -0.26 5.23 -2.31
C HIS A 106 -0.42 3.82 -1.68
N HIS A 107 -0.47 3.73 -0.35
CA HIS A 107 -0.74 2.48 0.35
C HIS A 107 -2.14 1.93 0.02
N ILE A 108 -3.17 2.77 0.01
CA ILE A 108 -4.54 2.35 -0.33
C ILE A 108 -4.59 1.80 -1.76
N ILE A 109 -4.08 2.55 -2.74
CA ILE A 109 -4.12 2.18 -4.16
C ILE A 109 -3.45 0.81 -4.40
N HIS A 110 -2.23 0.61 -3.88
CA HIS A 110 -1.46 -0.60 -4.21
C HIS A 110 -1.63 -1.77 -3.25
N LYS A 111 -1.95 -1.53 -1.97
CA LYS A 111 -2.04 -2.59 -0.95
C LYS A 111 -3.47 -2.95 -0.57
N LYS A 112 -4.43 -2.02 -0.72
CA LYS A 112 -5.84 -2.27 -0.39
C LYS A 112 -6.67 -2.53 -1.65
N LEU A 113 -6.51 -1.70 -2.68
CA LEU A 113 -7.30 -1.80 -3.91
C LEU A 113 -6.61 -2.59 -5.03
N GLY A 114 -5.29 -2.76 -4.97
CA GLY A 114 -4.54 -3.56 -5.94
C GLY A 114 -4.40 -2.94 -7.33
N TYR A 115 -4.62 -1.63 -7.47
CA TYR A 115 -4.47 -0.96 -8.76
C TYR A 115 -3.00 -0.91 -9.20
N GLY A 116 -2.76 -1.27 -10.46
CA GLY A 116 -1.49 -1.14 -11.14
C GLY A 116 -1.55 -0.07 -12.22
N LYS A 117 -0.45 0.67 -12.41
CA LYS A 117 -0.33 1.61 -13.52
C LYS A 117 -0.01 0.83 -14.81
N VAL A 118 -0.87 0.91 -15.82
CA VAL A 118 -0.58 0.38 -17.15
C VAL A 118 -0.08 1.52 -18.04
N CYS A 119 1.07 1.31 -18.68
CA CYS A 119 1.60 2.20 -19.71
C CYS A 119 1.37 1.57 -21.08
N ILE A 120 0.67 2.28 -21.98
CA ILE A 120 0.68 1.93 -23.41
C ILE A 120 1.88 2.63 -24.03
N VAL A 121 2.89 1.87 -24.45
CA VAL A 121 4.01 2.41 -25.25
C VAL A 121 3.50 2.60 -26.68
N GLY A 122 3.23 3.84 -27.06
CA GLY A 122 2.89 4.18 -28.44
C GLY A 122 4.16 4.29 -29.30
N ALA A 123 4.47 3.25 -30.08
CA ALA A 123 5.41 3.37 -31.19
C ALA A 123 4.70 4.05 -32.36
N GLN A 124 5.06 5.29 -32.68
CA GLN A 124 4.69 5.89 -33.96
C GLN A 124 5.73 5.45 -35.00
N ALA A 125 5.39 4.41 -35.79
CA ALA A 125 6.01 4.21 -37.09
C ALA A 125 5.25 5.08 -38.09
N SER A 126 5.91 6.13 -38.58
CA SER A 126 5.43 6.95 -39.69
C SER A 126 5.24 6.08 -40.93
N VAL A 127 4.00 5.95 -41.40
CA VAL A 127 3.77 5.52 -42.78
C VAL A 127 4.11 6.70 -43.67
N ARG A 128 5.25 6.59 -44.33
CA ARG A 128 5.60 7.40 -45.49
C ARG A 128 4.72 6.89 -46.64
N GLU A 129 3.77 7.69 -47.10
CA GLU A 129 3.20 7.48 -48.42
C GLU A 129 4.07 8.23 -49.42
N SER A 130 4.69 7.46 -50.30
CA SER A 130 5.46 7.91 -51.45
C SER A 130 4.82 7.25 -52.66
N GLU A 131 4.26 8.04 -53.56
CA GLU A 131 3.90 7.60 -54.90
C GLU A 131 4.36 8.65 -55.91
N ASP A 132 5.24 8.20 -56.79
CA ASP A 132 5.92 8.94 -57.84
C ASP A 132 4.98 9.24 -59.03
N GLY A 133 5.11 10.41 -59.65
CA GLY A 133 4.50 10.72 -60.95
C GLY A 133 4.75 12.16 -61.43
N CYS A 134 5.43 12.32 -62.57
CA CYS A 134 6.14 13.55 -63.00
C CYS A 134 5.31 14.66 -63.69
N LEU A 135 5.90 15.87 -63.66
CA LEU A 135 6.19 16.82 -64.76
C LEU A 135 5.50 18.21 -64.77
N SER A 136 6.35 19.25 -64.64
CA SER A 136 6.42 20.54 -65.36
C SER A 136 6.43 21.80 -64.47
N ASP A 137 7.60 22.44 -64.42
CA ASP A 137 7.90 23.85 -64.04
C ASP A 137 7.34 24.85 -65.11
N PRO A 138 7.47 26.21 -64.99
CA PRO A 138 8.01 27.06 -63.89
C PRO A 138 7.18 28.36 -63.60
N GLY A 139 7.55 29.14 -62.58
CA GLY A 139 7.47 30.61 -62.68
C GLY A 139 7.09 31.45 -61.45
N VAL A 140 8.03 32.36 -61.09
CA VAL A 140 7.83 33.74 -60.56
C VAL A 140 7.64 33.96 -59.05
N SER A 141 8.77 34.29 -58.43
CA SER A 141 9.11 35.55 -57.73
C SER A 141 8.27 36.10 -56.55
N THR A 142 9.02 36.28 -55.46
CA THR A 142 9.24 37.51 -54.65
C THR A 142 8.58 37.66 -53.27
N LEU A 143 9.48 38.09 -52.38
CA LEU A 143 9.33 38.92 -51.17
C LEU A 143 9.21 38.23 -49.81
N LYS A 144 10.03 38.79 -48.93
CA LYS A 144 10.50 38.32 -47.63
C LYS A 144 9.73 39.08 -46.53
N PRO A 145 10.07 38.91 -45.24
CA PRO A 145 9.19 38.46 -44.17
C PRO A 145 8.59 39.60 -43.33
N SER A 146 7.54 39.34 -42.56
CA SER A 146 7.08 40.22 -41.47
C SER A 146 6.29 39.42 -40.42
N THR A 147 6.97 38.85 -39.45
CA THR A 147 6.47 38.72 -38.06
C THR A 147 6.74 40.06 -37.35
N PRO A 148 6.07 40.42 -36.24
CA PRO A 148 5.19 39.62 -35.38
C PRO A 148 3.85 40.33 -35.05
N PHE A 149 2.92 39.65 -34.39
CA PHE A 149 2.25 40.14 -33.17
C PHE A 149 1.20 39.12 -32.69
N LEU A 150 1.57 38.44 -31.61
CA LEU A 150 0.76 37.94 -30.49
C LEU A 150 -0.66 37.42 -30.81
N ARG A 151 -0.80 36.09 -30.79
CA ARG A 151 -2.00 35.47 -30.22
C ARG A 151 -1.61 34.42 -29.19
N SER A 152 -1.97 34.71 -27.95
CA SER A 152 -1.98 33.80 -26.82
C SER A 152 -3.05 32.71 -26.99
N GLY A 153 -2.79 31.54 -26.39
CA GLY A 153 -3.68 30.37 -26.33
C GLY A 153 -3.29 29.32 -27.38
N ILE A 154 -3.02 28.06 -27.05
CA ILE A 154 -3.66 27.18 -26.07
C ILE A 154 -2.65 26.13 -25.59
N SER A 155 -2.61 25.98 -24.28
CA SER A 155 -2.36 24.78 -23.46
C SER A 155 -1.86 23.51 -24.15
N VAL A 156 -0.70 23.03 -23.69
CA VAL A 156 -0.18 21.68 -23.95
C VAL A 156 -1.18 20.64 -23.44
N SER A 157 -1.74 19.85 -24.33
CA SER A 157 -2.52 18.65 -23.98
C SER A 157 -2.12 17.48 -24.88
N MET A 158 -0.83 17.08 -24.82
CA MET A 158 -0.44 15.75 -25.25
C MET A 158 -0.96 14.76 -24.20
N SER A 159 -2.02 14.06 -24.59
CA SER A 159 -2.74 13.04 -23.87
C SER A 159 -1.85 11.84 -23.52
N MET A 160 -1.25 11.84 -22.33
CA MET A 160 -0.77 10.61 -21.70
C MET A 160 -1.95 9.87 -21.08
N VAL A 161 -2.41 8.83 -21.77
CA VAL A 161 -3.42 7.89 -21.29
C VAL A 161 -2.75 6.99 -20.23
N ILE A 162 -3.01 7.26 -18.95
CA ILE A 162 -2.68 6.32 -17.87
C ILE A 162 -3.99 5.61 -17.52
N ILE A 163 -4.07 4.31 -17.81
CA ILE A 163 -5.18 3.45 -17.39
C ILE A 163 -4.69 2.67 -16.18
N TYR A 164 -5.38 2.79 -15.06
CA TYR A 164 -5.18 1.89 -13.94
C TYR A 164 -6.02 0.64 -14.18
N SER A 165 -5.39 -0.53 -14.23
CA SER A 165 -6.08 -1.82 -14.27
C SER A 165 -6.24 -2.36 -12.86
N CYS A 166 -7.45 -2.84 -12.52
CA CYS A 166 -7.67 -3.59 -11.30
C CYS A 166 -6.99 -4.95 -11.44
N THR A 167 -5.94 -5.20 -10.68
CA THR A 167 -5.47 -6.57 -10.48
C THR A 167 -6.33 -7.14 -9.35
N VAL A 168 -7.33 -7.95 -9.69
CA VAL A 168 -8.14 -8.67 -8.70
C VAL A 168 -7.18 -9.54 -7.88
N PRO A 169 -7.03 -9.32 -6.55
CA PRO A 169 -6.20 -10.18 -5.74
C PRO A 169 -6.86 -11.56 -5.69
N HIS A 170 -6.11 -12.58 -6.08
CA HIS A 170 -6.50 -13.96 -5.92
C HIS A 170 -6.67 -14.22 -4.42
N GLU A 171 -7.89 -14.57 -4.01
CA GLU A 171 -8.17 -14.96 -2.63
C GLU A 171 -7.38 -16.25 -2.29
N LEU A 172 -6.86 -16.30 -1.05
CA LEU A 172 -6.26 -17.47 -0.40
C LEU A 172 -7.00 -17.70 0.92
#